data_AF-A0A2D7IJZ0-F1
#
_entry.id   AF-A0A2D7IJZ0-F1
#
_cell.length_a   1.000
_cell.length_b   1.000
_cell.length_c   1.000
_cell.angle_alpha   90.00
_cell.angle_beta   90.00
_cell.angle_gamma   90.00
#
_symmetry.space_group_name_H-M   'P 1'
#
loop_
_entity.id
_entity.type
_entity.pdbx_description
1 polymer ?
#
loop_
_entity_poly.entity_id
_entity_poly.type
_entity_poly.pdbx_seq_one_letter_code
_entity_poly.pdbx_strand_id
1 'polypeptide(L)' 'MEAELKKSFPTIEISLISSGGGVFEVALDEKLIFSKKALNRFPEKGEILNIINNQ' A
#
# COMPACT_ATOMS: atom_id res chain seq x y z
N MET A 1 -9.18 0.53 3.92
CA MET A 1 -7.89 -0.13 3.67
C MET A 1 -7.02 -0.18 4.93
N GLU A 2 -6.76 0.95 5.58
CA GLU A 2 -5.94 1.02 6.82
C GLU A 2 -6.34 0.04 7.91
N ALA A 3 -7.66 -0.02 8.20
CA ALA A 3 -8.19 -0.88 9.25
C ALA A 3 -7.95 -2.37 9.00
N GLU A 4 -7.73 -2.79 7.76
CA GLU A 4 -7.42 -4.19 7.45
C GLU A 4 -5.93 -4.47 7.48
N LEU A 5 -5.10 -3.54 7.01
CA LEU A 5 -3.65 -3.65 7.10
C LEU A 5 -3.20 -3.77 8.57
N LYS A 6 -3.73 -2.91 9.46
CA LYS A 6 -3.47 -2.99 10.91
C LYS A 6 -3.96 -4.29 11.55
N LYS A 7 -4.97 -4.94 10.97
CA LYS A 7 -5.55 -6.19 11.49
C LYS A 7 -4.75 -7.41 11.05
N SER A 8 -4.28 -7.39 9.80
CA SER A 8 -3.55 -8.51 9.20
C SER A 8 -2.06 -8.48 9.57
N PHE A 9 -1.51 -7.30 9.84
CA PHE A 9 -0.11 -7.09 10.14
C PHE A 9 0.07 -6.26 11.42
N PRO A 10 0.02 -6.89 12.60
CA PRO A 10 0.24 -6.18 13.87
C PRO A 10 1.69 -5.69 14.06
N THR A 11 2.63 -6.20 13.27
CA THR A 11 4.08 -5.95 13.41
C THR A 11 4.65 -5.03 12.32
N ILE A 12 3.82 -4.58 11.35
CA ILE A 12 4.29 -3.76 10.22
C ILE A 12 3.94 -2.29 10.46
N GLU A 13 4.91 -1.41 10.26
CA GLU A 13 4.71 0.03 10.36
C GLU A 13 4.01 0.55 9.11
N ILE A 14 2.73 0.87 9.25
CA ILE A 14 1.92 1.47 8.19
C ILE A 14 1.98 2.99 8.37
N SER A 15 2.75 3.65 7.53
CA SER A 15 2.84 5.11 7.52
C SER A 15 2.06 5.67 6.33
N LEU A 16 1.05 6.50 6.62
CA LEU A 16 0.24 7.17 5.61
C LEU A 16 0.82 8.54 5.31
N ILE A 17 1.43 8.64 4.14
CA ILE A 17 2.01 9.89 3.66
C ILE A 17 0.95 10.61 2.82
N SER A 18 0.36 11.65 3.39
CA SER A 18 -0.59 12.52 2.69
C SER A 18 0.13 13.38 1.66
N SER A 19 0.25 12.88 0.44
CA SER A 19 0.77 13.64 -0.71
C SER A 19 -0.35 14.41 -1.41
N GLY A 20 -0.12 15.70 -1.68
CA GLY A 20 -1.00 16.52 -2.50
C GLY A 20 -0.96 16.07 -3.97
N GLY A 21 -2.11 16.06 -4.65
CA GLY A 21 -2.19 15.79 -6.11
C GLY A 21 -2.85 14.46 -6.51
N GLY A 22 -3.56 13.78 -5.61
CA GLY A 22 -4.37 12.60 -5.96
C GLY A 22 -3.56 11.33 -6.28
N VAL A 23 -2.27 11.37 -5.99
CA VAL A 23 -1.33 10.25 -6.09
C VAL A 23 -1.49 9.30 -4.91
N PHE A 24 -1.35 8.01 -5.16
CA PHE A 24 -1.36 6.97 -4.12
C PHE A 24 -0.25 5.99 -4.45
N GLU A 25 0.74 5.90 -3.58
CA GLU A 25 1.94 5.09 -3.77
C GLU A 25 2.15 4.27 -2.51
N VAL A 26 2.49 2.99 -2.69
CA VAL A 26 2.77 2.06 -1.61
C VAL A 26 4.18 1.53 -1.83
N ALA A 27 5.02 1.70 -0.81
CA ALA A 27 6.36 1.14 -0.76
C ALA A 27 6.47 0.22 0.45
N LEU A 28 7.21 -0.88 0.28
CA LEU A 28 7.57 -1.84 1.31
C LEU A 28 9.09 -1.87 1.38
N ASP A 29 9.68 -1.62 2.56
CA ASP A 29 11.13 -1.68 2.76
C ASP A 29 11.92 -0.84 1.73
N GLU A 30 11.50 0.41 1.54
CA GLU A 30 12.03 1.35 0.53
C GLU A 30 11.80 0.95 -0.95
N LYS A 31 11.14 -0.18 -1.21
CA LYS A 31 10.80 -0.66 -2.55
C LYS A 31 9.36 -0.32 -2.92
N LEU A 32 9.18 0.46 -4.00
CA LEU A 32 7.86 0.83 -4.48
C LEU A 32 7.16 -0.40 -5.08
N ILE A 33 6.13 -0.90 -4.38
CA ILE A 33 5.39 -2.10 -4.77
C ILE A 33 4.08 -1.79 -5.51
N PHE A 34 3.55 -0.57 -5.34
CA PHE A 34 2.33 -0.14 -6.03
C PHE A 34 2.33 1.37 -6.28
N SER A 35 1.95 1.80 -7.48
CA SER A 35 1.67 3.21 -7.78
C SER A 35 0.36 3.33 -8.53
N LYS A 36 -0.64 3.97 -7.91
CA LYS A 36 -1.90 4.34 -8.57
C LYS A 36 -1.65 5.26 -9.76
N LYS A 37 -0.60 6.10 -9.70
CA LYS A 37 -0.25 6.98 -10.81
C LYS A 37 0.22 6.17 -12.03
N ALA A 38 0.99 5.11 -11.80
CA ALA A 38 1.45 4.22 -12.87
C ALA A 38 0.33 3.31 -13.40
N LEU A 39 -0.49 2.76 -12.50
CA LEU A 39 -1.54 1.80 -12.83
C LEU A 39 -2.87 2.45 -13.22
N ASN A 40 -2.99 3.76 -13.02
CA ASN A 40 -4.19 4.58 -13.23
C ASN A 40 -5.47 4.01 -12.59
N ARG A 41 -5.31 3.26 -11.49
CA ARG A 41 -6.39 2.60 -10.74
C ARG A 41 -6.04 2.50 -9.26
N PHE A 42 -7.06 2.40 -8.41
CA PHE A 42 -6.85 2.07 -7.00
C PHE A 42 -6.56 0.57 -6.84
N PRO A 43 -5.72 0.19 -5.86
CA PRO A 43 -5.52 -1.22 -5.53
C PRO A 43 -6.83 -1.82 -5.04
N GLU A 44 -7.02 -3.11 -5.26
CA GLU A 44 -8.16 -3.83 -4.70
C GLU A 44 -7.95 -4.17 -3.22
N LYS A 45 -9.04 -4.53 -2.54
CA LYS A 45 -9.00 -4.90 -1.14
C LYS A 45 -8.16 -6.18 -0.98
N GLY A 46 -7.02 -6.06 -0.29
CA GLY A 46 -6.07 -7.15 -0.09
C GLY A 46 -5.02 -7.35 -1.18
N GLU A 47 -5.07 -6.57 -2.27
CA GLU A 47 -4.08 -6.65 -3.36
C GLU A 47 -2.68 -6.28 -2.85
N ILE A 48 -2.59 -5.16 -2.12
CA ILE A 48 -1.35 -4.72 -1.46
C ILE A 48 -0.82 -5.79 -0.50
N LEU A 49 -1.70 -6.44 0.29
CA LEU A 49 -1.29 -7.51 1.22
C LEU A 49 -0.68 -8.70 0.45
N ASN A 50 -1.29 -9.06 -0.69
CA ASN A 50 -0.82 -10.15 -1.53
C ASN A 50 0.53 -9.83 -2.17
N ILE A 51 0.75 -8.59 -2.65
CA ILE A 51 2.04 -8.15 -3.17
C ILE A 51 3.12 -8.24 -2.08
N ILE A 52 2.81 -7.78 -0.86
CA ILE A 52 3.73 -7.84 0.29
C ILE A 52 4.06 -9.30 0.65
N ASN A 53 3.06 -10.20 0.63
CA ASN A 53 3.23 -11.61 0.99
C ASN A 53 3.93 -12.44 -0.09
N ASN A 54 3.99 -11.93 -1.33
CA ASN A 54 4.60 -12.60 -2.48
C ASN A 54 5.98 -12.02 -2.85
N GLN A 55 6.62 -11.32 -1.89
CA GLN A 55 8.05 -10.96 -1.91
C GLN A 55 8.83 -11.94 -1.04
#